data_AF-A0A8H6KLX2-F1
#
_entry.id   AF-A0A8H6KLX2-F1
#
_cell.length_a   1.000
_cell.length_b   1.000
_cell.length_c   1.000
_cell.angle_alpha   90.00
_cell.angle_beta   90.00
_cell.angle_gamma   90.00
#
_symmetry.space_group_name_H-M   'P 1'
#
loop_
_entity.id
_entity.type
_entity.pdbx_description
1 polymer ?
#
loop_
_entity_poly.entity_id
_entity_poly.type
_entity_poly.pdbx_seq_one_letter_code
_entity_poly.pdbx_strand_id
1 'polypeptide(L)'
;MVRPAITSPPSTAIPVPTVALTTTFAPPAECAENHLTMLVGALEKIWINEPAPLPNTTISSCYPTEWVDGYSSVMSKSSSVAPFMSPLVCPSGWNSESSTWANGYVVCCASGFTFAAPTRTVDKDRPGYGGTCYSNFDISQTATVTVYNPESLSTTIQWSPTTTPAQAYAHPIDGIAADYTPGTAAAEVSGTGSAGTPNSNDNSAPRSGSGGNSKAALAIGFLLASLMAW
;
A
#
# COMPACT_ATOMS: atom_id res chain seq x y z
N MET A 1 -6.41 -1.61 45.75
CA MET A 1 -7.39 -1.73 44.64
C MET A 1 -6.60 -2.08 43.39
N VAL A 2 -6.61 -3.34 42.95
CA VAL A 2 -5.85 -3.80 41.77
C VAL A 2 -6.79 -3.73 40.56
N ARG A 3 -6.44 -2.96 39.52
CA ARG A 3 -7.23 -2.90 38.28
C ARG A 3 -7.12 -4.25 37.56
N PRO A 4 -8.24 -4.87 37.15
CA PRO A 4 -8.18 -6.09 36.36
C PRO A 4 -7.52 -5.81 35.01
N ALA A 5 -6.62 -6.70 34.60
CA ALA A 5 -6.02 -6.68 33.29
C ALA A 5 -7.11 -6.94 32.24
N ILE A 6 -7.27 -6.02 31.30
CA ILE A 6 -8.20 -6.17 30.19
C ILE A 6 -7.47 -7.01 29.14
N THR A 7 -7.71 -8.31 29.14
CA THR A 7 -7.19 -9.21 28.11
C THR A 7 -7.97 -8.94 26.83
N SER A 8 -7.35 -8.27 25.85
CA SER A 8 -7.94 -8.13 24.52
C SER A 8 -8.14 -9.52 23.90
N PRO A 9 -9.30 -9.79 23.27
CA PRO A 9 -9.52 -11.05 22.59
C PRO A 9 -8.47 -11.23 21.47
N PRO A 10 -8.04 -12.47 21.19
CA PRO A 10 -7.15 -12.73 20.07
C PRO A 10 -7.83 -12.25 18.78
N SER A 11 -7.15 -11.35 18.07
CA SER A 11 -7.58 -10.91 16.74
C SER A 11 -7.53 -12.13 15.83
N THR A 12 -8.68 -12.61 15.37
CA THR A 12 -8.76 -13.66 14.35
C THR A 12 -8.10 -13.13 13.09
N ALA A 13 -6.90 -13.62 12.76
CA ALA A 13 -6.21 -13.24 11.54
C ALA A 13 -7.07 -13.69 10.36
N ILE A 14 -7.49 -12.76 9.50
CA ILE A 14 -8.12 -13.10 8.23
C ILE A 14 -7.04 -13.78 7.37
N PRO A 15 -7.27 -15.01 6.87
CA PRO A 15 -6.31 -15.65 5.98
C PRO A 15 -6.11 -14.79 4.74
N VAL A 16 -4.89 -14.32 4.51
CA VAL A 16 -4.53 -13.63 3.26
C VAL A 16 -4.03 -14.68 2.28
N PRO A 17 -4.59 -14.77 1.05
CA PRO A 17 -4.05 -15.65 0.03
C PRO A 17 -2.61 -15.26 -0.32
N THR A 18 -1.73 -16.26 -0.38
CA THR A 18 -0.39 -16.11 -0.98
C THR A 18 -0.46 -16.59 -2.41
N VAL A 19 -0.11 -15.73 -3.37
CA VAL A 19 -0.20 -16.01 -4.80
C VAL A 19 1.11 -15.69 -5.48
N ALA A 20 1.51 -16.45 -6.49
CA ALA A 20 2.76 -16.19 -7.21
C ALA A 20 2.52 -15.24 -8.39
N LEU A 21 3.40 -14.26 -8.58
CA LEU A 21 3.52 -13.47 -9.80
C LEU A 21 4.95 -13.60 -10.33
N THR A 22 5.18 -14.66 -11.08
CA THR A 22 6.50 -15.05 -11.61
C THR A 22 6.86 -14.38 -12.92
N THR A 23 5.89 -13.75 -13.59
CA THR A 23 6.09 -13.08 -14.88
C THR A 23 5.76 -11.60 -14.76
N THR A 24 6.44 -10.77 -15.54
CA THR A 24 6.15 -9.34 -15.58
C THR A 24 4.80 -9.12 -16.26
N PHE A 25 3.82 -8.69 -15.48
CA PHE A 25 2.55 -8.21 -16.00
C PHE A 25 2.73 -6.86 -16.72
N ALA A 26 2.23 -6.75 -17.95
CA ALA A 26 2.23 -5.51 -18.71
C ALA A 26 0.79 -4.96 -18.77
N PRO A 27 0.45 -3.93 -17.97
CA PRO A 27 -0.89 -3.36 -18.01
C PRO A 27 -1.18 -2.76 -19.40
N PRO A 28 -2.44 -2.82 -19.86
CA PRO A 28 -2.89 -2.08 -21.03
C PRO A 28 -2.53 -0.59 -20.95
N ALA A 29 -2.30 0.05 -22.11
CA ALA A 29 -1.89 1.46 -22.16
C ALA A 29 -2.90 2.42 -21.49
N GLU A 30 -4.19 2.10 -21.56
CA GLU A 30 -5.27 2.81 -20.87
C GLU A 30 -5.02 2.93 -19.36
N CYS A 31 -4.36 1.96 -18.72
CA CYS A 31 -4.06 2.00 -17.29
C CYS A 31 -3.07 3.08 -16.90
N ALA A 32 -2.35 3.66 -17.87
CA ALA A 32 -1.46 4.80 -17.68
C ALA A 32 -2.16 6.16 -17.89
N GLU A 33 -3.40 6.18 -18.40
CA GLU A 33 -4.10 7.42 -18.78
C GLU A 33 -4.73 8.20 -17.60
N ASN A 34 -4.31 7.97 -16.35
CA ASN A 34 -4.89 8.59 -15.15
C ASN A 34 -6.43 8.43 -15.08
N HIS A 35 -6.95 7.22 -15.34
CA HIS A 35 -8.36 6.92 -15.06
C HIS A 35 -8.56 6.88 -13.54
N LEU A 36 -9.03 8.00 -13.02
CA LEU A 36 -9.25 8.19 -11.60
C LEU A 36 -10.67 7.75 -11.24
N THR A 37 -10.80 7.04 -10.14
CA THR A 37 -12.07 6.60 -9.57
C THR A 37 -12.28 7.22 -8.20
N MET A 38 -13.50 7.65 -7.91
CA MET A 38 -13.88 8.16 -6.61
C MET A 38 -15.06 7.36 -6.08
N LEU A 39 -14.95 6.89 -4.84
CA LEU A 39 -15.97 6.07 -4.19
C LEU A 39 -16.71 6.93 -3.17
N VAL A 40 -17.96 7.29 -3.48
CA VAL A 40 -18.81 8.10 -2.60
C VAL A 40 -19.09 7.32 -1.30
N GLY A 41 -18.78 7.94 -0.15
CA GLY A 41 -18.90 7.31 1.17
C GLY A 41 -17.65 6.59 1.68
N ALA A 42 -16.61 6.39 0.85
CA ALA A 42 -15.35 5.75 1.22
C ALA A 42 -14.23 6.79 1.45
N LEU A 43 -14.43 7.70 2.40
CA LEU A 43 -13.53 8.82 2.72
C LEU A 43 -13.24 9.78 1.53
N GLU A 44 -13.98 9.65 0.42
CA GLU A 44 -13.88 10.49 -0.79
C GLU A 44 -12.46 10.54 -1.40
N LYS A 45 -11.69 9.47 -1.21
CA LYS A 45 -10.38 9.33 -1.83
C LYS A 45 -10.52 9.10 -3.34
N ILE A 46 -9.54 9.63 -4.07
CA ILE A 46 -9.41 9.45 -5.51
C ILE A 46 -8.34 8.38 -5.76
N TRP A 47 -8.72 7.30 -6.41
CA TRP A 47 -7.88 6.14 -6.67
C TRP A 47 -7.57 6.03 -8.15
N ILE A 48 -6.35 5.65 -8.51
CA ILE A 48 -6.06 5.26 -9.89
C ILE A 48 -6.42 3.78 -10.06
N ASN A 49 -7.20 3.50 -11.09
CA ASN A 49 -7.58 2.15 -11.49
C ASN A 49 -8.18 1.30 -10.33
N GLU A 50 -9.04 1.86 -9.46
CA GLU A 50 -9.62 1.07 -8.34
C GLU A 50 -10.12 -0.31 -8.83
N PRO A 51 -9.57 -1.42 -8.31
CA PRO A 51 -9.95 -2.75 -8.75
C PRO A 51 -11.42 -3.06 -8.54
N ALA A 52 -11.99 -2.64 -7.40
CA ALA A 52 -13.36 -2.91 -7.03
C ALA A 52 -14.10 -1.62 -6.61
N PRO A 53 -14.53 -0.80 -7.59
CA PRO A 53 -15.17 0.48 -7.32
C PRO A 53 -16.62 0.34 -6.84
N LEU A 54 -17.24 -0.83 -7.04
CA LEU A 54 -18.57 -1.19 -6.53
C LEU A 54 -18.53 -2.50 -5.73
N PRO A 55 -19.48 -2.72 -4.80
CA PRO A 55 -19.54 -3.96 -4.04
C PRO A 55 -19.71 -5.14 -4.98
N ASN A 56 -18.96 -6.21 -4.75
CA ASN A 56 -19.01 -7.44 -5.55
C ASN A 56 -18.68 -7.25 -7.04
N THR A 57 -17.98 -6.16 -7.39
CA THR A 57 -17.44 -5.98 -8.74
C THR A 57 -15.93 -5.92 -8.65
N THR A 58 -15.27 -6.57 -9.62
CA THR A 58 -13.85 -6.35 -9.85
C THR A 58 -13.69 -6.13 -11.35
N ILE A 59 -13.28 -4.93 -11.74
CA ILE A 59 -13.40 -4.47 -13.14
C ILE A 59 -12.06 -4.06 -13.76
N SER A 60 -10.95 -4.24 -13.05
CA SER A 60 -9.67 -3.68 -13.49
C SER A 60 -8.83 -4.66 -14.31
N SER A 61 -8.56 -4.28 -15.55
CA SER A 61 -7.54 -4.86 -16.42
C SER A 61 -6.13 -4.36 -16.08
N CYS A 62 -6.00 -3.46 -15.10
CA CYS A 62 -4.74 -2.77 -14.77
C CYS A 62 -3.90 -3.46 -13.69
N TYR A 63 -4.38 -4.59 -13.19
CA TYR A 63 -3.67 -5.41 -12.21
C TYR A 63 -3.55 -6.85 -12.75
N PRO A 64 -2.52 -7.61 -12.32
CA PRO A 64 -2.41 -9.02 -12.64
C PRO A 64 -3.65 -9.80 -12.17
N THR A 65 -4.12 -10.77 -12.95
CA THR A 65 -5.30 -11.57 -12.59
C THR A 65 -5.10 -12.31 -11.28
N GLU A 66 -3.90 -12.82 -11.03
CA GLU A 66 -3.51 -13.46 -9.77
C GLU A 66 -3.69 -12.55 -8.55
N TRP A 67 -3.45 -11.25 -8.73
CA TRP A 67 -3.63 -10.25 -7.69
C TRP A 67 -5.12 -9.95 -7.50
N VAL A 68 -5.83 -9.78 -8.61
CA VAL A 68 -7.27 -9.48 -8.64
C VAL A 68 -8.09 -10.59 -7.99
N ASP A 69 -7.76 -11.86 -8.25
CA ASP A 69 -8.47 -13.02 -7.70
C ASP A 69 -8.31 -13.13 -6.17
N GLY A 70 -7.19 -12.67 -5.63
CA GLY A 70 -6.94 -12.61 -4.19
C GLY A 70 -7.39 -11.31 -3.52
N TYR A 71 -7.81 -10.31 -4.30
CA TYR A 71 -8.19 -8.99 -3.81
C TYR A 71 -9.63 -8.98 -3.30
N SER A 72 -9.85 -8.36 -2.15
CA SER A 72 -11.20 -8.07 -1.66
C SER A 72 -11.32 -6.64 -1.15
N SER A 73 -12.34 -5.93 -1.63
CA SER A 73 -12.62 -4.56 -1.22
C SER A 73 -13.50 -4.52 0.02
N VAL A 74 -13.15 -3.61 0.94
CA VAL A 74 -13.93 -3.26 2.12
C VAL A 74 -14.36 -1.80 1.95
N MET A 75 -15.31 -1.58 1.04
CA MET A 75 -15.77 -0.24 0.65
C MET A 75 -16.18 0.65 1.83
N SER A 76 -16.75 0.08 2.88
CA SER A 76 -17.15 0.81 4.10
C SER A 76 -15.98 1.47 4.85
N LYS A 77 -14.73 1.12 4.51
CA LYS A 77 -13.52 1.61 5.18
C LYS A 77 -12.51 2.26 4.24
N SER A 78 -12.82 2.40 2.94
CA SER A 78 -11.81 2.81 1.93
C SER A 78 -10.54 1.96 2.05
N SER A 79 -10.75 0.66 2.27
CA SER A 79 -9.72 -0.30 2.65
C SER A 79 -9.93 -1.57 1.85
N SER A 80 -8.86 -2.33 1.66
CA SER A 80 -8.86 -3.56 0.89
C SER A 80 -7.97 -4.59 1.57
N VAL A 81 -8.24 -5.86 1.30
CA VAL A 81 -7.35 -6.96 1.61
C VAL A 81 -6.71 -7.38 0.29
N ALA A 82 -5.45 -7.01 0.12
CA ALA A 82 -4.64 -7.39 -1.03
C ALA A 82 -3.92 -8.72 -0.75
N PRO A 83 -3.80 -9.61 -1.75
CA PRO A 83 -3.03 -10.84 -1.62
C PRO A 83 -1.55 -10.55 -1.35
N PHE A 84 -0.87 -11.52 -0.76
CA PHE A 84 0.58 -11.48 -0.62
C PHE A 84 1.24 -12.18 -1.81
N MET A 85 2.13 -11.50 -2.51
CA MET A 85 2.72 -12.05 -3.74
C MET A 85 4.07 -12.72 -3.44
N SER A 86 4.19 -14.03 -3.66
CA SER A 86 5.46 -14.74 -3.40
C SER A 86 5.63 -15.94 -4.33
N PRO A 87 6.58 -15.91 -5.28
CA PRO A 87 7.45 -14.78 -5.64
C PRO A 87 6.67 -13.60 -6.28
N LEU A 88 7.26 -12.40 -6.24
CA LEU A 88 6.74 -11.15 -6.79
C LEU A 88 7.71 -10.55 -7.81
N VAL A 89 7.24 -10.40 -9.05
CA VAL A 89 7.82 -9.51 -10.06
C VAL A 89 6.91 -8.29 -10.18
N CYS A 90 7.43 -7.08 -9.97
CA CYS A 90 6.63 -5.87 -10.14
C CYS A 90 6.11 -5.74 -11.58
N PRO A 91 4.88 -5.23 -11.78
CA PRO A 91 4.37 -4.93 -13.11
C PRO A 91 5.30 -4.01 -13.92
N SER A 92 5.25 -4.13 -15.24
CA SER A 92 6.05 -3.30 -16.14
C SER A 92 5.76 -1.82 -15.92
N GLY A 93 6.83 -1.03 -15.78
CA GLY A 93 6.76 0.42 -15.54
C GLY A 93 6.42 0.81 -14.10
N TRP A 94 6.25 -0.14 -13.19
CA TRP A 94 6.05 0.15 -11.76
C TRP A 94 7.40 0.25 -11.06
N ASN A 95 7.46 1.09 -10.03
CA ASN A 95 8.64 1.23 -9.18
C ASN A 95 8.59 0.19 -8.06
N SER A 96 9.74 -0.41 -7.74
CA SER A 96 9.90 -1.26 -6.58
C SER A 96 10.51 -0.48 -5.42
N GLU A 97 9.84 -0.53 -4.28
CA GLU A 97 10.39 -0.14 -2.98
C GLU A 97 10.88 -1.40 -2.30
N SER A 98 12.18 -1.49 -2.04
CA SER A 98 12.83 -2.66 -1.42
C SER A 98 13.84 -2.26 -0.36
N SER A 99 14.37 -1.03 -0.45
CA SER A 99 15.51 -0.54 0.34
C SER A 99 15.26 -0.45 1.85
N THR A 100 14.01 -0.57 2.29
CA THR A 100 13.61 -0.41 3.68
C THR A 100 13.28 -1.70 4.41
N TRP A 101 13.32 -2.87 3.73
CA TRP A 101 12.83 -4.12 4.30
C TRP A 101 13.80 -5.28 4.17
N ALA A 102 13.76 -6.17 5.18
CA ALA A 102 14.56 -7.38 5.21
C ALA A 102 13.90 -8.51 4.41
N ASN A 103 14.66 -9.60 4.21
CA ASN A 103 14.16 -10.88 3.69
C ASN A 103 13.57 -10.82 2.28
N GLY A 104 14.00 -9.86 1.45
CA GLY A 104 13.54 -9.74 0.08
C GLY A 104 12.11 -9.21 -0.06
N TYR A 105 11.53 -8.66 1.00
CA TYR A 105 10.21 -8.04 0.93
C TYR A 105 10.26 -6.76 0.10
N VAL A 106 9.31 -6.63 -0.83
CA VAL A 106 9.19 -5.50 -1.74
C VAL A 106 7.75 -5.05 -1.88
N VAL A 107 7.58 -3.77 -2.19
CA VAL A 107 6.30 -3.16 -2.55
C VAL A 107 6.43 -2.51 -3.92
N CYS A 108 5.49 -2.78 -4.81
CA CYS A 108 5.41 -2.19 -6.13
C CYS A 108 4.36 -1.07 -6.14
N CYS A 109 4.74 0.10 -6.66
CA CYS A 109 3.84 1.23 -6.91
C CYS A 109 3.80 1.58 -8.39
N ALA A 110 2.63 2.02 -8.87
CA ALA A 110 2.49 2.52 -10.23
C ALA A 110 3.49 3.65 -10.55
N SER A 111 3.85 3.79 -11.82
CA SER A 111 4.76 4.86 -12.27
C SER A 111 4.27 6.23 -11.81
N GLY A 112 5.17 7.04 -11.24
CA GLY A 112 4.84 8.37 -10.72
C GLY A 112 4.15 8.38 -9.34
N PHE A 113 3.97 7.22 -8.70
CA PHE A 113 3.48 7.12 -7.33
C PHE A 113 4.61 6.75 -6.37
N THR A 114 4.57 7.33 -5.18
CA THR A 114 5.48 7.06 -4.06
C THR A 114 4.79 6.21 -3.01
N PHE A 115 5.49 5.26 -2.40
CA PHE A 115 4.91 4.46 -1.33
C PHE A 115 4.85 5.23 -0.01
N ALA A 116 3.69 5.25 0.63
CA ALA A 116 3.52 5.63 2.03
C ALA A 116 3.31 4.36 2.88
N ALA A 117 4.29 4.07 3.74
CA ALA A 117 4.21 2.96 4.68
C ALA A 117 3.02 3.13 5.66
N PRO A 118 2.42 2.01 6.11
CA PRO A 118 1.34 2.07 7.09
C PRO A 118 1.83 2.70 8.40
N THR A 119 1.00 3.54 9.01
CA THR A 119 1.31 4.14 10.33
C THR A 119 1.34 3.11 11.47
N ARG A 120 0.74 1.94 11.25
CA ARG A 120 0.75 0.80 12.17
C ARG A 120 0.93 -0.48 11.38
N THR A 121 1.96 -1.24 11.70
CA THR A 121 2.17 -2.58 11.16
C THR A 121 1.09 -3.51 11.69
N VAL A 122 0.24 -4.02 10.79
CA VAL A 122 -0.83 -4.98 11.11
C VAL A 122 -0.30 -6.41 11.04
N ASP A 123 0.61 -6.66 10.11
CA ASP A 123 1.27 -7.95 9.89
C ASP A 123 2.79 -7.73 9.88
N LYS A 124 3.50 -8.44 10.77
CA LYS A 124 4.96 -8.27 10.92
C LYS A 124 5.72 -8.87 9.74
N ASP A 125 5.14 -9.87 9.09
CA ASP A 125 5.74 -10.55 7.93
C ASP A 125 5.44 -9.79 6.63
N ARG A 126 4.52 -8.82 6.68
CA ARG A 126 4.20 -7.89 5.59
C ARG A 126 4.29 -6.42 6.06
N PRO A 127 5.50 -5.88 6.25
CA PRO A 127 5.68 -4.55 6.83
C PRO A 127 5.08 -3.40 5.99
N GLY A 128 4.88 -3.62 4.69
CA GLY A 128 4.19 -2.68 3.79
C GLY A 128 2.66 -2.85 3.74
N TYR A 129 2.11 -3.92 4.33
CA TYR A 129 0.68 -4.20 4.27
C TYR A 129 -0.16 -3.14 5.00
N GLY A 130 -1.18 -2.61 4.31
CA GLY A 130 -1.96 -1.47 4.75
C GLY A 130 -1.34 -0.10 4.43
N GLY A 131 -0.19 -0.08 3.75
CA GLY A 131 0.35 1.12 3.13
C GLY A 131 -0.45 1.56 1.90
N THR A 132 -0.05 2.67 1.28
CA THR A 132 -0.73 3.19 0.10
C THR A 132 0.29 3.88 -0.82
N CYS A 133 0.19 3.66 -2.13
CA CYS A 133 0.95 4.44 -3.09
C CYS A 133 0.21 5.76 -3.34
N TYR A 134 0.91 6.89 -3.39
CA TYR A 134 0.28 8.19 -3.62
C TYR A 134 1.06 9.01 -4.65
N SER A 135 0.35 9.88 -5.36
CA SER A 135 0.92 10.92 -6.20
C SER A 135 0.26 12.25 -5.86
N ASN A 136 1.05 13.33 -5.85
CA ASN A 136 0.54 14.67 -5.57
C ASN A 136 -0.07 15.27 -6.84
N PHE A 137 -1.19 15.96 -6.67
CA PHE A 137 -1.83 16.74 -7.70
C PHE A 137 -1.65 18.24 -7.42
N ASP A 138 -1.21 18.96 -8.44
CA ASP A 138 -1.12 20.42 -8.40
C ASP A 138 -2.49 21.06 -8.66
N ILE A 139 -2.78 22.23 -8.07
CA ILE A 139 -4.02 23.02 -8.30
C ILE A 139 -4.27 23.29 -9.80
N SER A 140 -3.22 23.29 -10.63
CA SER A 140 -3.33 23.51 -12.08
C SER A 140 -3.74 22.27 -12.89
N GLN A 141 -3.77 21.09 -12.26
CA GLN A 141 -4.09 19.83 -12.95
C GLN A 141 -5.58 19.53 -12.89
N THR A 142 -6.18 19.28 -14.05
CA THR A 142 -7.53 18.72 -14.18
C THR A 142 -7.43 17.24 -14.52
N ALA A 143 -8.24 16.42 -13.87
CA ALA A 143 -8.36 15.00 -14.18
C ALA A 143 -9.81 14.58 -14.37
N THR A 144 -10.03 13.63 -15.26
CA THR A 144 -11.32 12.97 -15.42
C THR A 144 -11.47 11.94 -14.31
N VAL A 145 -12.50 12.09 -13.48
CA VAL A 145 -12.80 11.19 -12.37
C VAL A 145 -14.13 10.51 -12.60
N THR A 146 -14.11 9.18 -12.63
CA THR A 146 -15.31 8.33 -12.63
C THR A 146 -15.78 8.15 -11.19
N VAL A 147 -16.98 8.66 -10.90
CA VAL A 147 -17.56 8.66 -9.56
C VAL A 147 -18.54 7.50 -9.44
N TYR A 148 -18.31 6.63 -8.46
CA TYR A 148 -19.18 5.51 -8.13
C TYR A 148 -19.93 5.81 -6.83
N ASN A 149 -21.24 5.56 -6.84
CA ASN A 149 -22.03 5.47 -5.62
C ASN A 149 -22.03 4.00 -5.13
N PRO A 150 -22.56 3.67 -3.95
CA PRO A 150 -22.54 2.30 -3.44
C PRO A 150 -23.29 1.26 -4.30
N GLU A 151 -24.11 1.67 -5.27
CA GLU A 151 -24.98 0.79 -6.05
C GLU A 151 -24.59 0.68 -7.53
N SER A 152 -23.99 1.74 -8.10
CA SER A 152 -23.71 1.84 -9.54
C SER A 152 -22.71 2.95 -9.86
N LEU A 153 -22.26 2.97 -11.13
CA LEU A 153 -21.61 4.15 -11.69
C LEU A 153 -22.55 5.35 -11.53
N SER A 154 -22.08 6.37 -10.82
CA SER A 154 -22.87 7.57 -10.60
C SER A 154 -22.72 8.55 -11.77
N THR A 155 -21.49 8.90 -12.13
CA THR A 155 -21.19 9.90 -13.17
C THR A 155 -19.69 9.95 -13.49
N THR A 156 -19.28 10.74 -14.48
CA THR A 156 -17.89 11.15 -14.69
C THR A 156 -17.80 12.67 -14.60
N ILE A 157 -16.83 13.18 -13.86
CA ILE A 157 -16.63 14.62 -13.65
C ILE A 157 -15.23 15.05 -14.06
N GLN A 158 -15.09 16.32 -14.43
CA GLN A 158 -13.79 16.99 -14.43
C GLN A 158 -13.50 17.44 -13.01
N TRP A 159 -12.49 16.84 -12.40
CA TRP A 159 -12.02 17.20 -11.07
C TRP A 159 -10.79 18.09 -11.18
N SER A 160 -10.78 19.15 -10.36
CA SER A 160 -9.59 19.98 -10.14
C SER A 160 -9.42 20.16 -8.63
N PRO A 161 -8.19 20.03 -8.11
CA PRO A 161 -7.94 20.23 -6.70
C PRO A 161 -8.05 21.71 -6.34
N THR A 162 -8.80 22.00 -5.28
CA THR A 162 -9.02 23.37 -4.78
C THR A 162 -8.03 23.77 -3.69
N THR A 163 -7.28 22.79 -3.14
CA THR A 163 -6.26 22.98 -2.10
C THR A 163 -5.06 22.07 -2.36
N THR A 164 -3.91 22.40 -1.77
CA THR A 164 -2.70 21.56 -1.78
C THR A 164 -2.30 21.14 -0.36
N PRO A 165 -1.79 19.90 -0.16
CA PRO A 165 -1.60 18.87 -1.19
C PRO A 165 -2.91 18.13 -1.48
N ALA A 166 -3.26 18.02 -2.77
CA ALA A 166 -4.23 17.04 -3.23
C ALA A 166 -3.50 15.79 -3.67
N GLN A 167 -4.10 14.62 -3.50
CA GLN A 167 -3.43 13.35 -3.77
C GLN A 167 -4.38 12.38 -4.46
N ALA A 168 -3.84 11.65 -5.44
CA ALA A 168 -4.44 10.40 -5.88
C ALA A 168 -3.69 9.23 -5.23
N TYR A 169 -4.41 8.14 -5.05
CA TYR A 169 -3.91 6.94 -4.38
C TYR A 169 -3.91 5.76 -5.35
N ALA A 170 -3.03 4.80 -5.12
CA ALA A 170 -3.00 3.53 -5.83
C ALA A 170 -2.81 2.38 -4.83
N HIS A 171 -3.32 1.21 -5.17
CA HIS A 171 -3.11 0.02 -4.36
C HIS A 171 -1.68 -0.50 -4.59
N PRO A 172 -0.86 -0.64 -3.53
CA PRO A 172 0.42 -1.31 -3.65
C PRO A 172 0.23 -2.81 -3.94
N ILE A 173 1.19 -3.41 -4.64
CA ILE A 173 1.36 -4.87 -4.70
C ILE A 173 2.57 -5.22 -3.85
N ASP A 174 2.41 -6.02 -2.79
CA ASP A 174 3.50 -6.38 -1.89
C ASP A 174 3.78 -7.88 -1.86
N GLY A 175 5.02 -8.24 -1.52
CA GLY A 175 5.48 -9.60 -1.70
C GLY A 175 6.95 -9.85 -1.41
N ILE A 176 7.42 -11.08 -1.69
CA ILE A 176 8.84 -11.42 -1.72
C ILE A 176 9.33 -11.35 -3.17
N ALA A 177 10.36 -10.55 -3.42
CA ALA A 177 10.91 -10.37 -4.77
C ALA A 177 11.32 -11.71 -5.40
N ALA A 178 10.98 -11.91 -6.66
CA ALA A 178 11.28 -13.15 -7.38
C ALA A 178 12.79 -13.43 -7.53
N ASP A 179 13.60 -12.37 -7.54
CA ASP A 179 15.06 -12.42 -7.62
C ASP A 179 15.73 -12.47 -6.24
N TYR A 180 14.96 -12.50 -5.14
CA TYR A 180 15.52 -12.63 -3.81
C TYR A 180 16.12 -14.02 -3.59
N THR A 181 17.44 -14.06 -3.42
CA THR A 181 18.15 -15.22 -2.89
C THR A 181 18.42 -14.99 -1.41
N PRO A 182 17.85 -15.80 -0.49
CA PRO A 182 18.22 -15.73 0.91
C PRO A 182 19.73 -15.88 1.04
N GLY A 183 20.38 -14.94 1.72
CA GLY A 183 21.77 -15.11 2.09
C GLY A 183 21.88 -16.42 2.85
N THR A 184 22.73 -17.33 2.38
CA THR A 184 23.11 -18.49 3.17
C THR A 184 23.80 -17.90 4.39
N ALA A 185 23.11 -17.84 5.53
CA ALA A 185 23.78 -17.60 6.79
C ALA A 185 24.90 -18.64 6.81
N ALA A 186 26.16 -18.19 6.79
CA ALA A 186 27.29 -19.09 6.92
C ALA A 186 26.96 -19.95 8.14
N ALA A 187 26.81 -21.26 7.94
CA ALA A 187 26.69 -22.17 9.04
C ALA A 187 27.90 -21.87 9.92
N GLU A 188 27.69 -21.30 11.10
CA GLU A 188 28.72 -21.22 12.11
C GLU A 188 29.13 -22.66 12.34
N VAL A 189 30.26 -23.03 11.74
CA VAL A 189 30.95 -24.26 12.05
C VAL A 189 31.29 -24.11 13.52
N SER A 190 30.53 -24.80 14.37
CA SER A 190 30.83 -25.00 15.78
C SER A 190 32.15 -25.76 15.89
N GLY A 191 33.24 -25.03 15.67
CA GLY A 191 34.60 -25.45 15.94
C GLY A 191 34.83 -25.33 17.43
N THR A 192 34.48 -26.38 18.16
CA THR A 192 34.83 -26.57 19.57
C THR A 192 36.36 -26.57 19.71
N GLY A 193 36.92 -25.50 20.26
CA GLY A 193 38.38 -25.35 20.44
C GLY A 193 38.75 -24.27 21.46
N SER A 194 38.65 -24.64 22.74
CA SER A 194 39.38 -24.13 23.93
C SER A 194 39.64 -22.63 24.16
N ALA A 195 38.94 -22.13 25.18
CA ALA A 195 39.44 -21.49 26.41
C ALA A 195 40.50 -20.35 26.34
N GLY A 196 40.16 -19.20 26.97
CA GLY A 196 41.16 -18.46 27.76
C GLY A 196 41.14 -16.92 27.83
N THR A 197 40.03 -16.30 28.27
CA THR A 197 40.00 -15.15 29.24
C THR A 197 40.68 -13.79 28.89
N PRO A 198 40.48 -12.69 29.67
CA PRO A 198 39.72 -11.50 29.23
C PRO A 198 40.52 -10.17 29.29
N ASN A 199 40.00 -9.08 28.67
CA ASN A 199 39.80 -7.79 29.36
C ASN A 199 39.35 -6.62 28.48
N SER A 200 38.45 -5.84 29.10
CA SER A 200 38.39 -4.37 29.21
C SER A 200 38.08 -3.48 28.00
N ASN A 201 36.89 -2.88 28.13
CA ASN A 201 36.65 -1.44 28.33
C ASN A 201 36.11 -0.58 27.18
N ASP A 202 35.10 0.19 27.63
CA ASP A 202 34.77 1.58 27.32
C ASP A 202 33.97 1.92 26.06
N ASN A 203 32.70 2.25 26.34
CA ASN A 203 32.08 3.53 26.02
C ASN A 203 32.47 4.17 24.68
N SER A 204 31.48 4.25 23.77
CA SER A 204 31.05 5.53 23.22
C SER A 204 29.73 5.37 22.47
N ALA A 205 28.67 5.99 23.00
CA ALA A 205 27.59 6.50 22.18
C ALA A 205 28.09 7.76 21.44
N PRO A 206 27.53 8.03 20.25
CA PRO A 206 27.01 9.37 20.04
C PRO A 206 25.59 9.37 19.50
N ARG A 207 24.79 10.25 20.10
CA ARG A 207 23.59 10.86 19.52
C ARG A 207 23.97 11.71 18.30
N SER A 208 23.19 11.61 17.23
CA SER A 208 22.70 12.68 16.33
C SER A 208 22.30 12.00 15.02
N GLY A 209 21.15 12.22 14.40
CA GLY A 209 20.05 13.16 14.63
C GLY A 209 19.18 13.16 13.36
N SER A 210 18.06 13.88 13.44
CA SER A 210 17.32 14.47 12.32
C SER A 210 16.38 13.60 11.49
N GLY A 211 15.15 14.12 11.33
CA GLY A 211 14.23 13.84 10.23
C GLY A 211 13.23 12.73 10.54
N GLY A 212 11.92 12.94 10.60
CA GLY A 212 11.09 14.09 10.29
C GLY A 212 9.65 13.55 10.40
N ASN A 213 8.86 14.15 11.28
CA ASN A 213 7.50 13.69 11.54
C ASN A 213 6.58 14.16 10.41
N SER A 214 6.32 13.32 9.41
CA SER A 214 5.27 13.61 8.42
C SER A 214 3.91 13.26 9.02
N LYS A 215 3.27 14.27 9.62
CA LYS A 215 1.84 14.22 9.93
C LYS A 215 1.06 14.40 8.62
N ALA A 216 0.44 13.33 8.14
CA ALA A 216 -0.57 13.44 7.09
C ALA A 216 -1.78 14.21 7.65
N ALA A 217 -2.00 15.41 7.14
CA ALA A 217 -3.22 16.18 7.41
C ALA A 217 -4.29 15.73 6.40
N LEU A 218 -5.38 15.14 6.91
CA LEU A 218 -6.60 14.97 6.12
C LEU A 218 -7.23 16.35 5.89
N ALA A 219 -7.18 16.84 4.66
CA ALA A 219 -8.02 17.95 4.21
C ALA A 219 -9.21 17.38 3.42
N ILE A 220 -10.38 17.33 4.07
CA ILE A 220 -11.65 16.94 3.45
C ILE A 220 -12.19 18.18 2.73
N GLY A 221 -12.15 18.17 1.40
CA GLY A 221 -12.84 19.17 0.59
C GLY A 221 -14.30 18.77 0.43
N PHE A 222 -15.19 19.36 1.24
CA PHE A 222 -16.63 19.21 1.04
C PHE A 222 -17.04 19.82 -0.31
N LEU A 223 -17.57 19.01 -1.23
CA LEU A 223 -18.31 19.48 -2.39
C LEU A 223 -19.80 19.25 -2.16
N LEU A 224 -20.48 20.32 -1.71
CA LEU A 224 -21.91 20.50 -1.89
C LEU A 224 -22.18 20.65 -3.41
N ALA A 225 -22.49 19.55 -4.08
CA ALA A 225 -23.07 19.62 -5.42
C ALA A 225 -24.55 20.00 -5.30
N SER A 226 -24.82 21.31 -5.22
CA SER A 226 -26.11 21.85 -5.63
C SER A 226 -26.17 21.78 -7.16
N LEU A 227 -26.60 20.63 -7.72
CA LEU A 227 -27.03 20.61 -9.11
C LEU A 227 -28.53 20.95 -9.16
N MET A 228 -28.78 22.05 -9.85
CA MET A 228 -30.09 22.65 -10.05
C MET A 228 -31.03 21.71 -10.80
N ALA A 229 -32.28 21.70 -10.34
CA ALA A 229 -33.42 21.19 -11.08
C ALA A 229 -33.57 21.95 -12.40
N TRP A 230 -33.56 21.22 -13.52
CA TRP A 230 -34.24 21.58 -14.76
C TRP A 230 -34.99 20.35 -15.26
#